data_AF-A0A820XJH1-F1
#
_entry.id   AF-A0A820XJH1-F1
#
_cell.length_a   1.000
_cell.length_b   1.000
_cell.length_c   1.000
_cell.angle_alpha   90.00
_cell.angle_beta   90.00
_cell.angle_gamma   90.00
#
_symmetry.space_group_name_H-M   'P 1'
#
loop_
_entity.id
_entity.type
_entity.pdbx_description
1 polymer ?
#
loop_
_entity_poly.entity_id
_entity_poly.type
_entity_poly.pdbx_seq_one_letter_code
_entity_poly.pdbx_strand_id
1 'polypeptide(L)'
;SPSNGLESISEDYIATNPQDPLYGDVHFYGFNNDSWNPTTYPITRFLSETGMNSLPSLDTWRQVTQNVADLQAQIKSNLPLPVTNDSLKNFTQMIYLSQINQAMTLKSISDWCRIHSSVDMIDPKTSQGHTMGLMYWQINDIWQAPTSSTIEYGLKWKMGHYYVQHMYEPVYPLAILTPYLANVTDENAQISLYVINELFNGTTGHLNCSFLSLDTFSIRLPFAFDISFNAPAVQHVTDLPYSTIMRRAGCFNSSQCLLHCRFNSSQEEIGQTLFLTQPKNYELIQPNLHIQSIQQLTPTDIRITITATRPALFVWLDVSSNFSGYFSRNGFHMFEPMRIIRFHSWTPITNFDNVNFDVRITSLFDVTQP
;
A
#
# COMPACT_ATOMS: atom_id res chain seq x y z
N SER A 1 10.27 -23.84 -2.20
CA SER A 1 11.47 -23.80 -1.35
C SER A 1 12.50 -23.02 -2.13
N PRO A 2 13.18 -22.06 -1.49
CA PRO A 2 14.20 -21.25 -2.15
C PRO A 2 15.34 -22.14 -2.67
N SER A 3 16.09 -21.62 -3.64
CA SER A 3 17.26 -22.25 -4.24
C SER A 3 18.41 -21.25 -4.35
N ASN A 4 19.64 -21.69 -4.11
CA ASN A 4 20.83 -20.85 -4.36
C ASN A 4 21.23 -20.86 -5.86
N GLY A 5 20.37 -21.39 -6.74
CA GLY A 5 20.59 -21.44 -8.17
C GLY A 5 21.80 -22.31 -8.56
N LEU A 6 22.72 -21.75 -9.34
CA LEU A 6 23.93 -22.47 -9.78
C LEU A 6 24.86 -22.83 -8.63
N GLU A 7 24.84 -22.08 -7.51
CA GLU A 7 25.68 -22.36 -6.36
C GLU A 7 25.33 -23.73 -5.75
N SER A 8 24.06 -24.13 -5.77
CA SER A 8 23.66 -25.44 -5.26
C SER A 8 24.33 -26.61 -5.99
N ILE A 9 24.87 -26.43 -7.22
CA ILE A 9 25.62 -27.49 -7.92
C ILE A 9 26.94 -27.80 -7.20
N SER A 10 27.57 -26.80 -6.58
CA SER A 10 28.81 -26.99 -5.81
C SER A 10 28.55 -27.76 -4.49
N GLU A 11 27.28 -27.79 -4.05
CA GLU A 11 26.80 -28.38 -2.81
C GLU A 11 25.95 -29.65 -3.04
N ASP A 12 26.17 -30.39 -4.14
CA ASP A 12 25.42 -31.61 -4.48
C ASP A 12 23.88 -31.40 -4.52
N TYR A 13 23.45 -30.25 -5.05
CA TYR A 13 22.07 -29.78 -5.30
C TYR A 13 21.26 -29.37 -4.06
N ILE A 14 21.70 -29.69 -2.85
CA ILE A 14 21.02 -29.31 -1.62
C ILE A 14 21.92 -28.32 -0.88
N ALA A 15 21.62 -27.04 -1.04
CA ALA A 15 22.37 -25.98 -0.38
C ALA A 15 22.40 -26.15 1.14
N THR A 16 23.54 -25.87 1.74
CA THR A 16 23.74 -25.85 3.20
C THR A 16 22.89 -24.75 3.85
N ASN A 17 22.77 -23.61 3.15
CA ASN A 17 21.85 -22.53 3.51
C ASN A 17 21.01 -22.13 2.29
N PRO A 18 19.83 -22.74 2.07
CA PRO A 18 18.96 -22.40 0.94
C PRO A 18 18.34 -21.00 1.01
N GLN A 19 18.51 -20.27 2.12
CA GLN A 19 17.96 -18.92 2.34
C GLN A 19 19.08 -17.87 2.31
N ASP A 20 20.23 -18.19 1.70
CA ASP A 20 21.35 -17.26 1.61
C ASP A 20 20.98 -16.07 0.72
N PRO A 21 20.95 -14.82 1.25
CA PRO A 21 20.55 -13.65 0.48
C PRO A 21 21.51 -13.31 -0.67
N LEU A 22 22.69 -13.91 -0.71
CA LEU A 22 23.70 -13.66 -1.75
C LEU A 22 23.49 -14.48 -3.02
N TYR A 23 22.71 -15.57 -2.96
CA TYR A 23 22.52 -16.52 -4.04
C TYR A 23 21.03 -16.76 -4.32
N GLY A 24 20.70 -17.00 -5.59
CA GLY A 24 19.36 -17.39 -6.04
C GLY A 24 18.22 -16.55 -5.45
N ASP A 25 17.26 -17.19 -4.78
CA ASP A 25 16.05 -16.56 -4.24
C ASP A 25 15.81 -16.85 -2.75
N VAL A 26 15.02 -15.99 -2.10
CA VAL A 26 14.66 -16.11 -0.67
C VAL A 26 13.15 -16.10 -0.51
N HIS A 27 12.65 -16.88 0.47
CA HIS A 27 11.27 -16.81 0.94
C HIS A 27 11.27 -16.19 2.34
N PHE A 28 10.54 -15.09 2.58
CA PHE A 28 10.55 -14.41 3.87
C PHE A 28 9.16 -14.12 4.43
N TYR A 29 8.92 -14.49 5.69
CA TYR A 29 7.67 -14.23 6.41
C TYR A 29 7.96 -13.69 7.82
N GLY A 30 7.95 -12.36 7.96
CA GLY A 30 8.31 -11.65 9.19
C GLY A 30 7.15 -11.35 10.14
N PHE A 31 6.31 -12.34 10.50
CA PHE A 31 5.07 -12.10 11.25
C PHE A 31 5.24 -11.50 12.66
N ASN A 32 6.42 -11.65 13.27
CA ASN A 32 6.70 -11.19 14.64
C ASN A 32 7.37 -9.80 14.70
N ASN A 33 7.71 -9.23 13.55
CA ASN A 33 8.37 -7.93 13.45
C ASN A 33 7.35 -6.82 13.13
N ASP A 34 7.76 -5.56 13.30
CA ASP A 34 7.00 -4.44 12.72
C ASP A 34 7.06 -4.53 11.19
N SER A 35 6.01 -5.11 10.60
CA SER A 35 5.89 -5.33 9.15
C SER A 35 5.80 -4.05 8.31
N TRP A 36 5.78 -2.86 8.93
CA TRP A 36 5.82 -1.59 8.21
C TRP A 36 7.23 -1.00 8.22
N ASN A 37 8.12 -1.51 9.07
CA ASN A 37 9.53 -1.14 9.08
C ASN A 37 10.29 -1.89 7.97
N PRO A 38 10.72 -1.19 6.91
CA PRO A 38 11.37 -1.84 5.78
C PRO A 38 12.72 -2.50 6.17
N THR A 39 13.40 -2.02 7.22
CA THR A 39 14.70 -2.58 7.64
C THR A 39 14.61 -3.97 8.27
N THR A 40 13.40 -4.47 8.50
CA THR A 40 13.16 -5.83 9.01
C THR A 40 13.21 -6.89 7.90
N TYR A 41 13.22 -6.49 6.63
CA TYR A 41 13.25 -7.38 5.48
C TYR A 41 14.69 -7.66 5.02
N PRO A 42 14.97 -8.89 4.57
CA PRO A 42 16.29 -9.23 4.04
C PRO A 42 16.56 -8.47 2.74
N ILE A 43 17.81 -8.07 2.56
CA ILE A 43 18.32 -7.57 1.28
C ILE A 43 18.81 -8.80 0.51
N THR A 44 18.14 -9.17 -0.58
CA THR A 44 18.35 -10.43 -1.33
C THR A 44 18.51 -10.17 -2.82
N ARG A 45 19.04 -11.14 -3.59
CA ARG A 45 19.04 -11.07 -5.07
C ARG A 45 17.63 -11.13 -5.66
N PHE A 46 16.75 -11.94 -5.07
CA PHE A 46 15.37 -12.10 -5.51
C PHE A 46 14.50 -12.55 -4.33
N LEU A 47 13.37 -11.87 -4.10
CA LEU A 47 12.41 -12.25 -3.06
C LEU A 47 11.21 -12.93 -3.71
N SER A 48 11.25 -14.27 -3.83
CA SER A 48 10.30 -15.06 -4.61
C SER A 48 9.00 -15.38 -3.87
N GLU A 49 9.03 -15.34 -2.53
CA GLU A 49 7.82 -15.44 -1.72
C GLU A 49 7.92 -14.55 -0.48
N THR A 50 6.86 -13.79 -0.23
CA THR A 50 6.69 -12.99 0.98
C THR A 50 5.24 -12.51 1.07
N GLY A 51 4.67 -12.44 2.26
CA GLY A 51 3.25 -12.15 2.39
C GLY A 51 2.83 -11.73 3.78
N MET A 52 1.61 -11.21 3.85
CA MET A 52 0.89 -10.88 5.07
C MET A 52 -0.55 -11.34 4.93
N ASN A 53 -1.08 -12.00 5.96
CA ASN A 53 -2.45 -12.47 5.95
C ASN A 53 -3.44 -11.31 6.15
N SER A 54 -4.57 -11.40 5.47
CA SER A 54 -5.73 -10.52 5.69
C SER A 54 -7.03 -11.31 5.57
N LEU A 55 -8.09 -10.77 6.18
CA LEU A 55 -9.43 -11.33 6.05
C LEU A 55 -10.04 -10.94 4.69
N PRO A 56 -10.80 -11.84 4.04
CA PRO A 56 -11.60 -11.48 2.88
C PRO A 56 -12.79 -10.61 3.30
N SER A 57 -13.40 -9.96 2.32
CA SER A 57 -14.58 -9.11 2.50
C SER A 57 -15.74 -9.86 3.16
N LEU A 58 -16.62 -9.10 3.82
CA LEU A 58 -17.80 -9.65 4.46
C LEU A 58 -18.71 -10.38 3.46
N ASP A 59 -18.81 -9.88 2.23
CA ASP A 59 -19.63 -10.50 1.19
C ASP A 59 -19.08 -11.85 0.75
N THR A 60 -17.75 -12.01 0.73
CA THR A 60 -17.12 -13.32 0.49
C THR A 60 -17.43 -14.28 1.62
N TRP A 61 -17.36 -13.86 2.88
CA TRP A 61 -17.75 -14.69 4.02
C TRP A 61 -19.23 -15.13 3.98
N ARG A 62 -20.14 -14.23 3.55
CA ARG A 62 -21.58 -14.51 3.43
C ARG A 62 -21.93 -15.63 2.46
N GLN A 63 -21.00 -16.02 1.57
CA GLN A 63 -21.19 -17.15 0.66
C GLN A 63 -21.14 -18.50 1.38
N VAL A 64 -20.43 -18.58 2.51
CA VAL A 64 -20.21 -19.84 3.24
C VAL A 64 -20.82 -19.84 4.64
N THR A 65 -21.19 -18.69 5.19
CA THR A 65 -21.90 -18.61 6.47
C THR A 65 -22.75 -17.35 6.59
N GLN A 66 -23.93 -17.51 7.18
CA GLN A 66 -24.84 -16.41 7.54
C GLN A 66 -24.68 -16.00 9.02
N ASN A 67 -23.92 -16.77 9.81
CA ASN A 67 -23.76 -16.56 11.24
C ASN A 67 -22.40 -15.90 11.54
N VAL A 68 -22.45 -14.61 11.82
CA VAL A 68 -21.26 -13.79 12.16
C VAL A 68 -20.64 -14.23 13.49
N ALA A 69 -21.42 -14.80 14.41
CA ALA A 69 -20.90 -15.33 15.66
C ALA A 69 -20.04 -16.60 15.44
N ASP A 70 -20.37 -17.43 14.44
CA ASP A 70 -19.56 -18.60 14.09
C ASP A 70 -18.23 -18.19 13.44
N LEU A 71 -18.24 -17.13 12.62
CA LEU A 71 -17.03 -16.51 12.07
C LEU A 71 -16.10 -16.01 13.19
N GLN A 72 -16.67 -15.35 14.19
CA GLN A 72 -15.91 -14.90 15.35
C GLN A 72 -15.36 -16.06 16.18
N ALA A 73 -16.10 -17.17 16.33
CA ALA A 73 -15.64 -18.34 17.09
C ALA A 73 -14.42 -19.04 16.46
N GLN A 74 -14.40 -19.18 15.12
CA GLN A 74 -13.24 -19.75 14.41
C GLN A 74 -12.02 -18.81 14.40
N ILE A 75 -12.24 -17.49 14.37
CA ILE A 75 -11.17 -16.50 14.47
C ILE A 75 -10.67 -16.38 15.92
N LYS A 76 -11.55 -16.42 16.93
CA LYS A 76 -11.20 -16.46 18.36
C LYS A 76 -10.28 -17.63 18.72
N SER A 77 -10.41 -18.74 18.01
CA SER A 77 -9.54 -19.91 18.18
C SER A 77 -8.08 -19.60 17.85
N ASN A 78 -7.77 -18.55 17.06
CA ASN A 78 -6.42 -18.31 16.54
C ASN A 78 -5.94 -16.85 16.65
N LEU A 79 -6.81 -15.85 16.88
CA LEU A 79 -6.47 -14.41 16.90
C LEU A 79 -7.33 -13.61 17.91
N PRO A 80 -6.81 -12.53 18.54
CA PRO A 80 -7.58 -11.67 19.43
C PRO A 80 -8.53 -10.73 18.66
N LEU A 81 -9.76 -10.55 19.17
CA LEU A 81 -10.80 -9.70 18.60
C LEU A 81 -11.01 -8.41 19.42
N PRO A 82 -11.36 -7.28 18.78
CA PRO A 82 -11.80 -6.07 19.48
C PRO A 82 -13.16 -6.24 20.16
N VAL A 83 -13.32 -5.61 21.33
CA VAL A 83 -14.49 -5.70 22.21
C VAL A 83 -15.43 -4.52 21.93
N THR A 84 -16.56 -4.76 21.25
CA THR A 84 -17.71 -3.84 21.26
C THR A 84 -19.02 -4.63 21.28
N ASN A 85 -20.15 -3.92 21.46
CA ASN A 85 -21.48 -4.51 21.55
C ASN A 85 -22.13 -4.86 20.19
N ASP A 86 -21.58 -4.40 19.05
CA ASP A 86 -22.03 -4.77 17.69
C ASP A 86 -20.99 -5.69 17.02
N SER A 87 -21.30 -6.99 17.01
CA SER A 87 -20.40 -8.04 16.51
C SER A 87 -20.11 -7.92 15.01
N LEU A 88 -21.06 -7.42 14.21
CA LEU A 88 -20.91 -7.32 12.76
C LEU A 88 -20.11 -6.09 12.36
N LYS A 89 -20.36 -4.95 13.00
CA LYS A 89 -19.57 -3.73 12.79
C LYS A 89 -18.10 -4.00 13.13
N ASN A 90 -17.81 -4.63 14.26
CA ASN A 90 -16.44 -4.99 14.66
C ASN A 90 -15.75 -5.90 13.65
N PHE A 91 -16.46 -6.93 13.19
CA PHE A 91 -15.90 -7.86 12.24
C PHE A 91 -15.55 -7.18 10.92
N THR A 92 -16.44 -6.29 10.42
CA THR A 92 -16.21 -5.51 9.21
C THR A 92 -15.03 -4.54 9.36
N GLN A 93 -14.92 -3.87 10.51
CA GLN A 93 -13.79 -3.00 10.82
C GLN A 93 -12.47 -3.79 10.89
N MET A 94 -12.49 -4.99 11.48
CA MET A 94 -11.32 -5.87 11.53
C MET A 94 -10.89 -6.35 10.14
N ILE A 95 -11.84 -6.68 9.25
CA ILE A 95 -11.54 -6.98 7.85
C ILE A 95 -10.79 -5.81 7.22
N TYR A 96 -11.38 -4.61 7.28
CA TYR A 96 -10.80 -3.40 6.71
C TYR A 96 -9.39 -3.10 7.25
N LEU A 97 -9.19 -3.14 8.57
CA LEU A 97 -7.88 -2.93 9.19
C LEU A 97 -6.87 -4.01 8.82
N SER A 98 -7.29 -5.28 8.73
CA SER A 98 -6.40 -6.38 8.30
C SER A 98 -5.93 -6.21 6.85
N GLN A 99 -6.80 -5.71 5.97
CA GLN A 99 -6.46 -5.43 4.58
C GLN A 99 -5.56 -4.19 4.44
N ILE A 100 -5.75 -3.14 5.27
CA ILE A 100 -4.79 -2.02 5.36
C ILE A 100 -3.41 -2.54 5.76
N ASN A 101 -3.34 -3.37 6.80
CA ASN A 101 -2.08 -3.90 7.28
C ASN A 101 -1.36 -4.68 6.18
N GLN A 102 -2.06 -5.62 5.52
CA GLN A 102 -1.51 -6.36 4.39
C GLN A 102 -1.03 -5.43 3.26
N ALA A 103 -1.83 -4.45 2.87
CA ALA A 103 -1.49 -3.52 1.79
C ALA A 103 -0.24 -2.69 2.10
N MET A 104 -0.13 -2.17 3.32
CA MET A 104 1.03 -1.41 3.77
C MET A 104 2.28 -2.28 3.96
N THR A 105 2.13 -3.51 4.44
CA THR A 105 3.23 -4.48 4.50
C THR A 105 3.79 -4.77 3.11
N LEU A 106 2.93 -5.10 2.14
CA LEU A 106 3.35 -5.36 0.75
C LEU A 106 4.05 -4.15 0.14
N LYS A 107 3.53 -2.94 0.39
CA LYS A 107 4.18 -1.70 -0.01
C LYS A 107 5.57 -1.54 0.61
N SER A 108 5.72 -1.73 1.93
CA SER A 108 7.01 -1.62 2.60
C SER A 108 8.04 -2.62 2.07
N ILE A 109 7.62 -3.85 1.77
CA ILE A 109 8.46 -4.87 1.13
C ILE A 109 8.88 -4.42 -0.27
N SER A 110 7.92 -3.96 -1.08
CA SER A 110 8.20 -3.48 -2.44
C SER A 110 9.14 -2.30 -2.46
N ASP A 111 8.90 -1.30 -1.62
CA ASP A 111 9.75 -0.12 -1.47
C ASP A 111 11.19 -0.54 -1.12
N TRP A 112 11.36 -1.47 -0.16
CA TRP A 112 12.66 -2.01 0.24
C TRP A 112 13.35 -2.80 -0.87
N CYS A 113 12.63 -3.68 -1.56
CA CYS A 113 13.20 -4.46 -2.65
C CYS A 113 13.64 -3.55 -3.81
N ARG A 114 12.80 -2.60 -4.21
CA ARG A 114 13.08 -1.74 -5.38
C ARG A 114 14.22 -0.76 -5.10
N ILE A 115 14.35 -0.22 -3.89
CA ILE A 115 15.52 0.64 -3.60
C ILE A 115 16.84 -0.15 -3.63
N HIS A 116 16.85 -1.40 -3.13
CA HIS A 116 18.01 -2.28 -3.15
C HIS A 116 18.30 -2.92 -4.52
N SER A 117 17.52 -2.61 -5.56
CA SER A 117 17.89 -2.94 -6.95
C SER A 117 19.08 -2.11 -7.44
N SER A 118 19.32 -0.95 -6.83
CA SER A 118 20.45 -0.07 -7.19
C SER A 118 21.79 -0.69 -6.82
N VAL A 119 22.78 -0.50 -7.70
CA VAL A 119 24.19 -0.84 -7.42
C VAL A 119 24.76 -0.02 -6.27
N ASP A 120 24.27 1.21 -6.08
CA ASP A 120 24.69 2.11 -5.00
C ASP A 120 24.16 1.67 -3.62
N MET A 121 23.21 0.73 -3.60
CA MET A 121 22.55 0.21 -2.40
C MET A 121 23.05 -1.18 -2.00
N ILE A 122 24.19 -1.62 -2.56
CA ILE A 122 24.88 -2.82 -2.09
C ILE A 122 25.54 -2.52 -0.75
N ASP A 123 25.23 -3.34 0.26
CA ASP A 123 25.90 -3.27 1.56
C ASP A 123 27.37 -3.68 1.41
N PRO A 124 28.34 -2.79 1.69
CA PRO A 124 29.76 -3.09 1.52
C PRO A 124 30.30 -4.12 2.52
N LYS A 125 29.59 -4.38 3.63
CA LYS A 125 30.02 -5.36 4.64
C LYS A 125 29.52 -6.76 4.31
N THR A 126 28.30 -6.87 3.80
CA THR A 126 27.64 -8.16 3.57
C THR A 126 27.57 -8.54 2.09
N SER A 127 27.83 -7.60 1.17
CA SER A 127 27.61 -7.74 -0.29
C SER A 127 26.16 -8.01 -0.70
N GLN A 128 25.21 -7.80 0.21
CA GLN A 128 23.77 -7.89 -0.06
C GLN A 128 23.30 -6.68 -0.86
N GLY A 129 22.42 -6.89 -1.83
CA GLY A 129 21.91 -5.85 -2.72
C GLY A 129 21.58 -6.44 -4.09
N HIS A 130 21.47 -5.59 -5.12
CA HIS A 130 21.08 -6.01 -6.47
C HIS A 130 19.80 -6.87 -6.44
N THR A 131 18.80 -6.41 -5.71
CA THR A 131 17.49 -7.06 -5.69
C THR A 131 16.84 -6.87 -7.06
N MET A 132 16.71 -7.95 -7.83
CA MET A 132 16.21 -7.92 -9.21
C MET A 132 14.82 -8.54 -9.37
N GLY A 133 14.11 -8.77 -8.26
CA GLY A 133 12.70 -9.11 -8.33
C GLY A 133 12.03 -9.34 -6.99
N LEU A 134 10.71 -9.19 -7.01
CA LEU A 134 9.81 -9.39 -5.90
C LEU A 134 8.55 -10.09 -6.41
N MET A 135 8.27 -11.28 -5.89
CA MET A 135 7.01 -12.00 -6.06
C MET A 135 6.35 -12.16 -4.69
N TYR A 136 5.19 -11.52 -4.51
CA TYR A 136 4.45 -11.67 -3.27
C TYR A 136 3.64 -12.96 -3.26
N TRP A 137 3.53 -13.56 -2.08
CA TRP A 137 2.67 -14.69 -1.79
C TRP A 137 1.38 -14.16 -1.15
N GLN A 138 0.18 -14.37 -1.69
CA GLN A 138 -0.13 -15.04 -2.97
C GLN A 138 -1.15 -14.20 -3.75
N ILE A 139 -1.36 -14.49 -5.03
CA ILE A 139 -2.27 -13.69 -5.85
C ILE A 139 -3.75 -13.96 -5.51
N ASN A 140 -4.20 -15.23 -5.50
CA ASN A 140 -5.62 -15.58 -5.41
C ASN A 140 -5.93 -16.59 -4.30
N ASP A 141 -7.20 -16.63 -3.90
CA ASP A 141 -7.76 -17.66 -3.02
C ASP A 141 -8.39 -18.84 -3.77
N ILE A 142 -8.27 -20.03 -3.18
CA ILE A 142 -8.97 -21.25 -3.62
C ILE A 142 -10.35 -21.42 -2.97
N TRP A 143 -10.61 -20.73 -1.87
CA TRP A 143 -11.86 -20.75 -1.11
C TRP A 143 -11.94 -19.55 -0.13
N GLN A 144 -13.08 -19.34 0.51
CA GLN A 144 -13.31 -18.22 1.43
C GLN A 144 -12.62 -18.45 2.78
N ALA A 145 -11.42 -17.89 2.95
CA ALA A 145 -10.64 -18.02 4.17
C ALA A 145 -9.71 -16.80 4.38
N PRO A 146 -9.21 -16.57 5.61
CA PRO A 146 -8.08 -15.67 5.84
C PRO A 146 -6.83 -16.26 5.21
N THR A 147 -6.19 -15.52 4.32
CA THR A 147 -4.98 -15.95 3.60
C THR A 147 -4.12 -14.74 3.26
N SER A 148 -2.94 -14.97 2.68
CA SER A 148 -2.09 -13.92 2.11
C SER A 148 -2.53 -13.50 0.69
N SER A 149 -3.69 -13.95 0.20
CA SER A 149 -4.20 -13.53 -1.11
C SER A 149 -4.46 -12.04 -1.16
N THR A 150 -4.31 -11.44 -2.34
CA THR A 150 -4.82 -10.08 -2.62
C THR A 150 -6.11 -10.11 -3.46
N ILE A 151 -6.42 -11.24 -4.11
CA ILE A 151 -7.68 -11.51 -4.80
C ILE A 151 -8.44 -12.62 -4.07
N GLU A 152 -9.68 -12.33 -3.69
CA GLU A 152 -10.58 -13.28 -3.02
C GLU A 152 -11.13 -14.35 -3.99
N TYR A 153 -11.71 -15.44 -3.46
CA TYR A 153 -12.24 -16.57 -4.27
C TYR A 153 -13.25 -16.15 -5.35
N GLY A 154 -13.99 -15.06 -5.13
CA GLY A 154 -14.94 -14.48 -6.09
C GLY A 154 -14.35 -13.45 -7.05
N LEU A 155 -13.03 -13.40 -7.23
CA LEU A 155 -12.30 -12.38 -8.01
C LEU A 155 -12.44 -10.94 -7.49
N LYS A 156 -12.97 -10.76 -6.27
CA LYS A 156 -13.03 -9.46 -5.60
C LYS A 156 -11.64 -9.07 -5.12
N TRP A 157 -11.22 -7.86 -5.44
CA TRP A 157 -9.90 -7.36 -5.03
C TRP A 157 -9.94 -6.90 -3.58
N LYS A 158 -8.99 -7.39 -2.77
CA LYS A 158 -8.67 -6.81 -1.47
C LYS A 158 -7.90 -5.51 -1.65
N MET A 159 -7.79 -4.69 -0.60
CA MET A 159 -6.96 -3.49 -0.60
C MET A 159 -5.52 -3.76 -1.07
N GLY A 160 -4.96 -4.92 -0.70
CA GLY A 160 -3.63 -5.34 -1.12
C GLY A 160 -3.44 -5.35 -2.64
N HIS A 161 -4.45 -5.73 -3.43
CA HIS A 161 -4.29 -5.81 -4.89
C HIS A 161 -4.16 -4.42 -5.54
N TYR A 162 -4.89 -3.43 -5.01
CA TYR A 162 -4.77 -2.04 -5.45
C TYR A 162 -3.40 -1.44 -5.11
N TYR A 163 -2.82 -1.83 -3.97
CA TYR A 163 -1.46 -1.44 -3.60
C TYR A 163 -0.41 -2.14 -4.46
N VAL A 164 -0.60 -3.43 -4.77
CA VAL A 164 0.26 -4.18 -5.70
C VAL A 164 0.29 -3.52 -7.08
N GLN A 165 -0.88 -3.16 -7.63
CA GLN A 165 -0.96 -2.44 -8.90
C GLN A 165 -0.15 -1.14 -8.84
N HIS A 166 -0.33 -0.35 -7.77
CA HIS A 166 0.33 0.95 -7.61
C HIS A 166 1.84 0.86 -7.33
N MET A 167 2.30 -0.15 -6.58
CA MET A 167 3.71 -0.31 -6.21
C MET A 167 4.56 -0.95 -7.30
N TYR A 168 3.93 -1.59 -8.29
CA TYR A 168 4.58 -2.15 -9.49
C TYR A 168 4.51 -1.22 -10.70
N GLU A 169 4.08 0.03 -10.52
CA GLU A 169 4.17 1.03 -11.57
C GLU A 169 5.64 1.23 -11.98
N PRO A 170 5.91 1.31 -13.30
CA PRO A 170 7.27 1.24 -13.84
C PRO A 170 8.10 2.46 -13.45
N VAL A 171 7.44 3.58 -13.13
CA VAL A 171 8.08 4.74 -12.52
C VAL A 171 7.47 4.98 -11.15
N TYR A 172 8.29 5.10 -10.11
CA TYR A 172 7.79 5.15 -8.73
C TYR A 172 8.61 6.09 -7.83
N PRO A 173 7.99 7.13 -7.25
CA PRO A 173 8.63 7.98 -6.26
C PRO A 173 8.60 7.30 -4.90
N LEU A 174 9.72 7.40 -4.18
CA LEU A 174 9.90 6.73 -2.90
C LEU A 174 10.56 7.69 -1.91
N ALA A 175 10.03 7.73 -0.69
CA ALA A 175 10.57 8.52 0.41
C ALA A 175 10.80 7.61 1.63
N ILE A 176 11.98 7.68 2.23
CA ILE A 176 12.37 6.90 3.41
C ILE A 176 12.76 7.86 4.53
N LEU A 177 12.18 7.67 5.71
CA LEU A 177 12.66 8.29 6.95
C LEU A 177 13.64 7.35 7.65
N THR A 178 14.89 7.81 7.83
CA THR A 178 15.94 7.06 8.49
C THR A 178 16.44 7.83 9.71
N PRO A 179 16.44 7.25 10.93
CA PRO A 179 15.88 5.94 11.28
C PRO A 179 14.35 5.84 11.12
N TYR A 180 13.82 4.62 10.98
CA TYR A 180 12.38 4.38 10.86
C TYR A 180 11.61 5.00 12.03
N LEU A 181 10.63 5.84 11.71
CA LEU A 181 9.82 6.62 12.67
C LEU A 181 10.66 7.43 13.67
N ALA A 182 11.77 8.02 13.20
CA ALA A 182 12.59 8.91 14.01
C ALA A 182 11.77 10.03 14.66
N ASN A 183 12.22 10.48 15.83
CA ASN A 183 11.66 11.65 16.49
C ASN A 183 12.03 12.91 15.69
N VAL A 184 11.11 13.88 15.59
CA VAL A 184 11.35 15.17 14.91
C VAL A 184 12.52 15.96 15.51
N THR A 185 12.88 15.68 16.77
CA THR A 185 14.04 16.30 17.43
C THR A 185 15.36 15.60 17.15
N ASP A 186 15.36 14.46 16.44
CA ASP A 186 16.60 13.77 16.07
C ASP A 186 17.33 14.56 14.99
N GLU A 187 18.51 15.07 15.34
CA GLU A 187 19.35 15.86 14.44
C GLU A 187 20.05 15.01 13.37
N ASN A 188 20.18 13.70 13.58
CA ASN A 188 20.77 12.77 12.62
C ASN A 188 19.73 12.13 11.69
N ALA A 189 18.44 12.34 11.96
CA ALA A 189 17.38 11.79 11.13
C ALA A 189 17.25 12.55 9.81
N GLN A 190 17.01 11.81 8.73
CA GLN A 190 16.86 12.37 7.40
C GLN A 190 15.74 11.67 6.62
N ILE A 191 15.11 12.45 5.73
CA ILE A 191 14.21 11.93 4.70
C ILE A 191 14.99 11.85 3.40
N SER A 192 15.22 10.65 2.90
CA SER A 192 15.85 10.41 1.61
C SER A 192 14.79 10.21 0.53
N LEU A 193 14.93 10.91 -0.59
CA LEU A 193 14.01 10.84 -1.72
C LEU A 193 14.66 10.12 -2.90
N TYR A 194 13.90 9.22 -3.51
CA TYR A 194 14.30 8.42 -4.66
C TYR A 194 13.22 8.46 -5.72
N VAL A 195 13.63 8.28 -6.97
CA VAL A 195 12.73 7.91 -8.06
C VAL A 195 13.28 6.65 -8.70
N ILE A 196 12.41 5.69 -8.95
CA ILE A 196 12.74 4.42 -9.58
C ILE A 196 12.16 4.44 -10.98
N ASN A 197 12.95 4.09 -11.98
CA ASN A 197 12.52 3.91 -13.36
C ASN A 197 12.89 2.50 -13.83
N GLU A 198 11.91 1.76 -14.30
CA GLU A 198 12.07 0.41 -14.88
C GLU A 198 11.81 0.41 -16.40
N LEU A 199 11.51 1.57 -17.00
CA LEU A 199 11.33 1.70 -18.45
C LEU A 199 12.67 1.68 -19.19
N PHE A 200 12.77 0.82 -20.21
CA PHE A 200 13.97 0.68 -21.04
C PHE A 200 14.38 1.96 -21.78
N ASN A 201 13.41 2.76 -22.22
CA ASN A 201 13.66 3.98 -23.00
C ASN A 201 13.88 5.23 -22.14
N GLY A 202 13.94 5.08 -20.80
CA GLY A 202 14.01 6.21 -19.89
C GLY A 202 12.70 6.99 -19.78
N THR A 203 12.73 8.05 -18.96
CA THR A 203 11.58 8.94 -18.72
C THR A 203 12.07 10.28 -18.16
N THR A 204 11.28 11.34 -18.36
CA THR A 204 11.54 12.67 -17.82
C THR A 204 10.30 13.21 -17.14
N GLY A 205 10.46 13.91 -16.02
CA GLY A 205 9.34 14.48 -15.31
C GLY A 205 9.76 15.28 -14.09
N HIS A 206 8.76 15.68 -13.29
CA HIS A 206 8.97 16.45 -12.07
C HIS A 206 8.52 15.65 -10.86
N LEU A 207 9.39 15.53 -9.86
CA LEU A 207 9.04 15.03 -8.54
C LEU A 207 8.54 16.18 -7.68
N ASN A 208 7.22 16.26 -7.49
CA ASN A 208 6.54 17.26 -6.67
C ASN A 208 6.23 16.68 -5.28
N CYS A 209 6.92 17.16 -4.26
CA CYS A 209 6.71 16.74 -2.88
C CYS A 209 6.10 17.86 -2.04
N SER A 210 5.28 17.46 -1.06
CA SER A 210 4.59 18.40 -0.20
C SER A 210 4.36 17.82 1.20
N PHE A 211 4.59 18.65 2.22
CA PHE A 211 4.07 18.36 3.56
C PHE A 211 2.60 18.75 3.62
N LEU A 212 1.78 17.80 4.05
CA LEU A 212 0.33 17.92 4.18
C LEU A 212 -0.05 17.67 5.63
N SER A 213 -1.09 18.36 6.09
CA SER A 213 -1.77 18.06 7.34
C SER A 213 -3.17 17.51 7.07
N LEU A 214 -3.78 16.82 8.04
CA LEU A 214 -5.08 16.15 7.86
C LEU A 214 -6.28 17.06 8.22
N ASP A 215 -6.01 18.31 8.61
CA ASP A 215 -7.00 19.32 8.97
C ASP A 215 -7.46 20.19 7.81
N THR A 216 -6.74 20.20 6.69
CA THR A 216 -7.07 21.00 5.49
C THR A 216 -6.47 20.37 4.23
N PHE A 217 -7.01 20.70 3.06
CA PHE A 217 -6.40 20.37 1.77
C PHE A 217 -5.24 21.30 1.40
N SER A 218 -4.97 22.32 2.20
CA SER A 218 -3.87 23.26 1.96
C SER A 218 -2.51 22.58 2.13
N ILE A 219 -1.63 22.80 1.16
CA ILE A 219 -0.24 22.36 1.22
C ILE A 219 0.53 23.25 2.20
N ARG A 220 1.32 22.67 3.11
CA ARG A 220 2.16 23.43 4.05
C ARG A 220 3.50 23.83 3.46
N LEU A 221 4.19 22.90 2.81
CA LEU A 221 5.49 23.16 2.21
C LEU A 221 5.64 22.36 0.92
N PRO A 222 5.45 23.00 -0.27
CA PRO A 222 5.73 22.38 -1.55
C PRO A 222 7.21 22.53 -1.92
N PHE A 223 7.76 21.53 -2.61
CA PHE A 223 9.07 21.59 -3.25
C PHE A 223 9.12 20.57 -4.39
N ALA A 224 9.99 20.81 -5.37
CA ALA A 224 10.06 19.99 -6.58
C ALA A 224 11.49 19.78 -7.07
N PHE A 225 11.70 18.68 -7.79
CA PHE A 225 12.95 18.33 -8.45
C PHE A 225 12.71 17.86 -9.88
N ASP A 226 13.59 18.25 -10.79
CA ASP A 226 13.60 17.75 -12.17
C ASP A 226 14.30 16.40 -12.22
N ILE A 227 13.67 15.43 -12.87
CA ILE A 227 14.13 14.04 -12.91
C ILE A 227 14.22 13.61 -14.37
N SER A 228 15.32 12.92 -14.70
CA SER A 228 15.58 12.43 -16.05
C SER A 228 16.33 11.11 -15.99
N PHE A 229 15.76 10.10 -16.65
CA PHE A 229 16.33 8.79 -16.84
C PHE A 229 16.54 8.52 -18.32
N ASN A 230 17.68 7.92 -18.67
CA ASN A 230 17.95 7.42 -20.01
C ASN A 230 17.74 5.90 -20.15
N ALA A 231 17.65 5.20 -19.01
CA ALA A 231 17.57 3.74 -18.92
C ALA A 231 16.95 3.36 -17.55
N PRO A 232 16.65 2.07 -17.31
CA PRO A 232 16.22 1.59 -16.00
C PRO A 232 17.27 1.88 -14.93
N ALA A 233 16.89 2.56 -13.85
CA ALA A 233 17.77 2.90 -12.74
C ALA A 233 16.95 3.37 -11.52
N VAL A 234 17.61 3.38 -10.36
CA VAL A 234 17.17 4.09 -9.16
C VAL A 234 18.00 5.35 -9.03
N GLN A 235 17.35 6.51 -9.00
CA GLN A 235 18.02 7.79 -8.76
C GLN A 235 17.76 8.24 -7.32
N HIS A 236 18.83 8.43 -6.55
CA HIS A 236 18.78 9.24 -5.33
C HIS A 236 18.64 10.71 -5.72
N VAL A 237 17.58 11.36 -5.22
CA VAL A 237 17.25 12.74 -5.59
C VAL A 237 17.88 13.71 -4.60
N THR A 238 17.66 13.50 -3.30
CA THR A 238 18.18 14.37 -2.23
C THR A 238 17.97 13.74 -0.86
N ASP A 239 18.73 14.23 0.12
CA ASP A 239 18.50 14.00 1.55
C ASP A 239 18.06 15.29 2.24
N LEU A 240 16.97 15.21 2.98
CA LEU A 240 16.38 16.31 3.72
C LEU A 240 16.57 16.09 5.23
N PRO A 241 17.33 16.93 5.95
CA PRO A 241 17.43 16.83 7.40
C PRO A 241 16.04 16.94 8.05
N TYR A 242 15.62 15.89 8.76
CA TYR A 242 14.23 15.70 9.17
C TYR A 242 13.73 16.82 10.08
N SER A 243 14.49 17.14 11.12
CA SER A 243 14.19 18.22 12.08
C SER A 243 14.08 19.60 11.41
N THR A 244 14.91 19.88 10.41
CA THR A 244 14.94 21.16 9.70
C THR A 244 13.76 21.28 8.73
N ILE A 245 13.47 20.24 7.95
CA ILE A 245 12.36 20.29 6.99
C ILE A 245 11.00 20.34 7.70
N MET A 246 10.85 19.63 8.82
CA MET A 246 9.63 19.68 9.64
C MET A 246 9.39 21.06 10.25
N ARG A 247 10.43 21.73 10.77
CA ARG A 247 10.34 23.12 11.24
C ARG A 247 9.92 24.08 10.12
N ARG A 248 10.49 23.93 8.92
CA ARG A 248 10.11 24.74 7.74
C ARG A 248 8.66 24.51 7.32
N ALA A 249 8.15 23.29 7.48
CA ALA A 249 6.75 22.95 7.21
C ALA A 249 5.77 23.38 8.32
N GLY A 250 6.28 23.93 9.44
CA GLY A 250 5.45 24.29 10.59
C GLY A 250 4.86 23.07 11.32
N CYS A 251 5.56 21.93 11.26
CA CYS A 251 5.16 20.67 11.89
C CYS A 251 6.15 20.37 13.03
N PHE A 252 5.70 20.50 14.28
CA PHE A 252 6.53 20.32 15.48
C PHE A 252 6.39 18.92 16.09
N ASN A 253 5.53 18.07 15.53
CA ASN A 253 5.39 16.65 15.88
C ASN A 253 5.15 15.84 14.60
N SER A 254 5.69 14.62 14.54
CA SER A 254 5.51 13.67 13.44
C SER A 254 4.04 13.33 13.15
N SER A 255 3.13 13.48 14.13
CA SER A 255 1.69 13.26 13.93
C SER A 255 0.94 14.41 13.26
N GLN A 256 1.55 15.59 13.13
CA GLN A 256 0.88 16.76 12.56
C GLN A 256 0.87 16.76 11.04
N CYS A 257 1.84 16.08 10.43
CA CYS A 257 2.07 16.14 8.99
C CYS A 257 2.45 14.78 8.43
N LEU A 258 2.23 14.61 7.15
CA LEU A 258 2.75 13.53 6.33
C LEU A 258 3.44 14.13 5.10
N LEU A 259 4.35 13.38 4.51
CA LEU A 259 4.99 13.75 3.26
C LEU A 259 4.28 13.02 2.13
N HIS A 260 3.80 13.78 1.14
CA HIS A 260 3.25 13.22 -0.08
C HIS A 260 4.07 13.70 -1.28
N CYS A 261 4.58 12.75 -2.06
CA CYS A 261 5.34 13.00 -3.27
C CYS A 261 4.60 12.45 -4.48
N ARG A 262 4.57 13.23 -5.56
CA ARG A 262 3.98 12.90 -6.85
C ARG A 262 5.03 13.06 -7.93
N PHE A 263 5.26 12.02 -8.71
CA PHE A 263 6.04 12.11 -9.93
C PHE A 263 5.09 12.32 -11.10
N ASN A 264 5.31 13.42 -11.82
CA ASN A 264 4.50 13.82 -12.96
C ASN A 264 5.36 13.72 -14.23
N SER A 265 4.98 12.83 -15.14
CA SER A 265 5.55 12.73 -16.48
C SER A 265 4.52 13.11 -17.54
N SER A 266 4.91 13.09 -18.81
CA SER A 266 3.98 13.30 -19.93
C SER A 266 2.93 12.19 -20.08
N GLN A 267 3.19 11.01 -19.50
CA GLN A 267 2.35 9.82 -19.66
C GLN A 267 1.53 9.51 -18.41
N GLU A 268 2.10 9.74 -17.21
CA GLU A 268 1.54 9.26 -15.95
C GLU A 268 1.80 10.21 -14.78
N GLU A 269 0.84 10.25 -13.84
CA GLU A 269 0.98 10.84 -12.50
C GLU A 269 0.89 9.72 -11.46
N ILE A 270 1.98 9.54 -10.72
CA ILE A 270 2.11 8.51 -9.70
C ILE A 270 2.51 9.15 -8.37
N GLY A 271 1.89 8.75 -7.27
CA GLY A 271 2.11 9.38 -5.96
C GLY A 271 2.28 8.41 -4.82
N GLN A 272 3.18 8.73 -3.88
CA GLN A 272 3.50 7.95 -2.71
C GLN A 272 3.38 8.82 -1.45
N THR A 273 2.96 8.21 -0.35
CA THR A 273 2.87 8.87 0.96
C THR A 273 3.80 8.19 1.95
N LEU A 274 4.63 9.01 2.59
CA LEU A 274 5.43 8.64 3.75
C LEU A 274 4.72 9.11 5.02
N PHE A 275 4.34 8.14 5.85
CA PHE A 275 3.91 8.39 7.20
C PHE A 275 5.12 8.63 8.11
N LEU A 276 5.08 9.72 8.87
CA LEU A 276 6.15 10.11 9.80
C LEU A 276 5.96 9.51 11.20
N THR A 277 4.78 8.95 11.46
CA THR A 277 4.43 8.16 12.65
C THR A 277 3.43 7.07 12.26
N GLN A 278 3.06 6.17 13.17
CA GLN A 278 2.03 5.18 12.91
C GLN A 278 0.66 5.86 12.65
N PRO A 279 -0.16 5.40 11.68
CA PRO A 279 -1.44 6.03 11.34
C PRO A 279 -2.38 6.30 12.53
N LYS A 280 -2.36 5.42 13.54
CA LYS A 280 -3.16 5.56 14.77
C LYS A 280 -2.81 6.79 15.61
N ASN A 281 -1.64 7.39 15.40
CA ASN A 281 -1.16 8.55 16.16
C ASN A 281 -1.54 9.88 15.47
N TYR A 282 -2.06 9.84 14.25
CA TYR A 282 -2.54 11.04 13.57
C TYR A 282 -3.89 11.47 14.13
N GLU A 283 -4.07 12.78 14.29
CA GLU A 283 -5.38 13.35 14.60
C GLU A 283 -6.23 13.38 13.33
N LEU A 284 -7.19 12.45 13.25
CA LEU A 284 -8.10 12.35 12.11
C LEU A 284 -9.32 13.23 12.34
N ILE A 285 -9.61 14.13 11.41
CA ILE A 285 -10.83 14.96 11.40
C ILE A 285 -11.85 14.32 10.45
N GLN A 286 -13.14 14.38 10.81
CA GLN A 286 -14.22 13.81 10.01
C GLN A 286 -14.16 14.34 8.56
N PRO A 287 -13.92 13.47 7.56
CA PRO A 287 -13.71 13.92 6.19
C PRO A 287 -15.00 14.26 5.45
N ASN A 288 -16.17 13.84 5.96
CA ASN A 288 -17.47 13.95 5.30
C ASN A 288 -17.40 13.44 3.85
N LEU A 289 -16.88 12.22 3.68
CA LEU A 289 -16.81 11.55 2.39
C LEU A 289 -18.22 11.34 1.85
N HIS A 290 -18.44 11.74 0.61
CA HIS A 290 -19.73 11.66 -0.04
C HIS A 290 -19.57 11.26 -1.52
N ILE A 291 -20.45 10.38 -1.99
CA ILE A 291 -20.54 10.02 -3.41
C ILE A 291 -21.41 11.06 -4.11
N GLN A 292 -20.78 12.02 -4.76
CA GLN A 292 -21.47 13.12 -5.44
C GLN A 292 -22.26 12.64 -6.65
N SER A 293 -21.70 11.71 -7.44
CA SER A 293 -22.38 11.18 -8.62
C SER A 293 -21.89 9.80 -9.01
N ILE A 294 -22.78 9.03 -9.64
CA ILE A 294 -22.50 7.73 -10.25
C ILE A 294 -23.08 7.76 -11.66
N GLN A 295 -22.24 7.57 -12.67
CA GLN A 295 -22.60 7.67 -14.08
C GLN A 295 -22.06 6.47 -14.85
N GLN A 296 -22.94 5.71 -15.49
CA GLN A 296 -22.52 4.69 -16.44
C GLN A 296 -21.96 5.35 -17.72
N LEU A 297 -20.74 4.99 -18.10
CA LEU A 297 -20.08 5.44 -19.34
C LEU A 297 -20.28 4.41 -20.45
N THR A 298 -20.12 3.14 -20.12
CA THR A 298 -20.32 1.98 -20.99
C THR A 298 -21.01 0.88 -20.19
N PRO A 299 -21.49 -0.21 -20.81
CA PRO A 299 -22.02 -1.35 -20.07
C PRO A 299 -21.06 -1.91 -19.01
N THR A 300 -19.76 -1.72 -19.15
CA THR A 300 -18.72 -2.23 -18.25
C THR A 300 -18.01 -1.15 -17.43
N ASP A 301 -18.23 0.13 -17.71
CA ASP A 301 -17.51 1.23 -17.06
C ASP A 301 -18.46 2.21 -16.39
N ILE A 302 -18.27 2.40 -15.08
CA ILE A 302 -19.04 3.34 -14.26
C ILE A 302 -18.08 4.38 -13.68
N ARG A 303 -18.39 5.66 -13.86
CA ARG A 303 -17.69 6.79 -13.25
C ARG A 303 -18.33 7.12 -11.91
N ILE A 304 -17.51 7.23 -10.87
CA ILE A 304 -17.91 7.58 -9.50
C ILE A 304 -17.14 8.84 -9.11
N THR A 305 -17.87 9.88 -8.69
CA THR A 305 -17.29 11.13 -8.20
C THR A 305 -17.43 11.18 -6.69
N ILE A 306 -16.32 11.29 -5.99
CA ILE A 306 -16.23 11.34 -4.53
C ILE A 306 -15.81 12.74 -4.12
N THR A 307 -16.44 13.27 -3.09
CA THR A 307 -16.09 14.56 -2.48
C THR A 307 -15.79 14.39 -1.00
N ALA A 308 -14.90 15.24 -0.48
CA ALA A 308 -14.57 15.32 0.93
C ALA A 308 -14.35 16.77 1.37
N THR A 309 -14.62 17.07 2.64
CA THR A 309 -14.36 18.39 3.24
C THR A 309 -13.00 18.48 3.95
N ARG A 310 -12.39 17.33 4.25
CA ARG A 310 -11.06 17.19 4.85
C ARG A 310 -10.32 16.00 4.23
N PRO A 311 -8.98 15.97 4.32
CA PRO A 311 -8.21 14.80 3.92
C PRO A 311 -8.67 13.50 4.60
N ALA A 312 -8.64 12.40 3.86
CA ALA A 312 -9.03 11.08 4.36
C ALA A 312 -7.95 10.04 4.02
N LEU A 313 -7.61 9.19 4.99
CA LEU A 313 -6.66 8.10 4.80
C LEU A 313 -7.37 6.78 4.51
N PHE A 314 -6.79 5.99 3.60
CA PHE A 314 -7.24 4.63 3.26
C PHE A 314 -8.69 4.57 2.78
N VAL A 315 -9.10 5.55 1.97
CA VAL A 315 -10.45 5.60 1.40
C VAL A 315 -10.73 4.33 0.61
N TRP A 316 -11.73 3.59 1.07
CA TRP A 316 -12.14 2.30 0.56
C TRP A 316 -13.57 2.38 0.01
N LEU A 317 -13.69 2.06 -1.27
CA LEU A 317 -14.97 1.87 -1.94
C LEU A 317 -15.29 0.38 -1.99
N ASP A 318 -16.54 0.03 -1.72
CA ASP A 318 -17.05 -1.31 -1.91
C ASP A 318 -18.41 -1.27 -2.62
N VAL A 319 -18.66 -2.21 -3.52
CA VAL A 319 -19.95 -2.37 -4.21
C VAL A 319 -20.69 -3.57 -3.63
N SER A 320 -22.02 -3.51 -3.64
CA SER A 320 -22.84 -4.66 -3.25
C SER A 320 -22.47 -5.95 -4.01
N SER A 321 -22.72 -7.10 -3.40
CA SER A 321 -22.44 -8.43 -3.97
C SER A 321 -23.17 -8.75 -5.27
N ASN A 322 -24.10 -7.89 -5.71
CA ASN A 322 -24.78 -8.01 -7.00
C ASN A 322 -23.89 -7.59 -8.18
N PHE A 323 -22.80 -6.89 -7.92
CA PHE A 323 -21.86 -6.44 -8.95
C PHE A 323 -20.51 -7.11 -8.77
N SER A 324 -19.88 -7.45 -9.90
CA SER A 324 -18.53 -7.99 -9.94
C SER A 324 -17.64 -7.11 -10.81
N GLY A 325 -16.44 -6.82 -10.33
CA GLY A 325 -15.55 -5.84 -10.93
C GLY A 325 -14.47 -5.36 -9.97
N TYR A 326 -13.79 -4.29 -10.39
CA TYR A 326 -12.72 -3.63 -9.65
C TYR A 326 -12.77 -2.13 -9.89
N PHE A 327 -12.21 -1.37 -8.96
CA PHE A 327 -12.05 0.07 -9.15
C PHE A 327 -10.74 0.40 -9.88
N SER A 328 -10.66 1.54 -10.54
CA SER A 328 -9.41 2.01 -11.15
C SER A 328 -8.36 2.39 -10.11
N ARG A 329 -8.81 2.70 -8.87
CA ARG A 329 -7.98 2.95 -7.70
C ARG A 329 -8.83 2.79 -6.44
N ASN A 330 -8.27 2.18 -5.39
CA ASN A 330 -8.95 1.99 -4.10
C ASN A 330 -7.93 1.95 -2.96
N GLY A 331 -8.38 2.10 -1.70
CA GLY A 331 -7.51 2.16 -0.53
C GLY A 331 -6.57 3.37 -0.51
N PHE A 332 -6.86 4.40 -1.30
CA PHE A 332 -5.99 5.55 -1.50
C PHE A 332 -6.13 6.58 -0.38
N HIS A 333 -5.14 7.46 -0.25
CA HIS A 333 -5.28 8.67 0.54
C HIS A 333 -5.89 9.79 -0.33
N MET A 334 -6.88 10.49 0.20
CA MET A 334 -7.57 11.58 -0.47
C MET A 334 -7.07 12.90 0.10
N PHE A 335 -6.15 13.54 -0.62
CA PHE A 335 -5.58 14.86 -0.27
C PHE A 335 -6.16 16.01 -1.12
N GLU A 336 -7.22 15.73 -1.85
CA GLU A 336 -7.92 16.68 -2.72
C GLU A 336 -9.42 16.61 -2.42
N PRO A 337 -10.16 17.73 -2.56
CA PRO A 337 -11.57 17.80 -2.18
C PRO A 337 -12.50 16.96 -3.06
N MET A 338 -12.03 16.59 -4.25
CA MET A 338 -12.79 15.79 -5.21
C MET A 338 -11.87 14.75 -5.84
N ARG A 339 -12.39 13.55 -6.06
CA ARG A 339 -11.69 12.50 -6.80
C ARG A 339 -12.66 11.72 -7.67
N ILE A 340 -12.23 11.41 -8.89
CA ILE A 340 -12.99 10.58 -9.82
C ILE A 340 -12.35 9.19 -9.85
N ILE A 341 -13.17 8.17 -9.65
CA ILE A 341 -12.80 6.75 -9.71
C ILE A 341 -13.66 6.07 -10.78
N ARG A 342 -13.09 5.13 -11.53
CA ARG A 342 -13.88 4.26 -12.41
C ARG A 342 -14.08 2.91 -11.74
N PHE A 343 -15.27 2.33 -11.89
CA PHE A 343 -15.52 0.93 -11.61
C PHE A 343 -15.64 0.20 -12.94
N HIS A 344 -14.86 -0.85 -13.10
CA HIS A 344 -14.81 -1.71 -14.27
C HIS A 344 -15.49 -3.04 -13.92
N SER A 345 -16.63 -3.31 -14.53
CA SER A 345 -17.39 -4.53 -14.28
C SER A 345 -16.92 -5.68 -15.17
N TRP A 346 -16.89 -6.89 -14.60
CA TRP A 346 -16.59 -8.14 -15.32
C TRP A 346 -17.67 -8.53 -16.30
N THR A 347 -18.91 -8.11 -16.02
CA THR A 347 -20.08 -8.43 -16.83
C THR A 347 -20.83 -7.17 -17.19
N PRO A 348 -21.35 -7.03 -18.43
CA PRO A 348 -22.15 -5.86 -18.81
C PRO A 348 -23.34 -5.61 -17.88
N ILE A 349 -23.50 -4.38 -17.40
CA ILE A 349 -24.63 -3.91 -16.60
C ILE A 349 -25.65 -3.25 -17.55
N THR A 350 -26.69 -3.97 -17.93
CA THR A 350 -27.65 -3.53 -18.96
C THR A 350 -28.78 -2.64 -18.44
N ASN A 351 -29.16 -2.80 -17.17
CA ASN A 351 -30.23 -2.04 -16.51
C ASN A 351 -29.63 -1.20 -15.38
N PHE A 352 -28.69 -0.31 -15.72
CA PHE A 352 -28.03 0.53 -14.73
C PHE A 352 -29.03 1.52 -14.11
N ASP A 353 -29.16 1.44 -12.79
CA ASP A 353 -29.87 2.41 -11.97
C ASP A 353 -28.88 2.91 -10.91
N ASN A 354 -28.63 4.22 -10.91
CA ASN A 354 -27.69 4.84 -9.99
C ASN A 354 -28.14 4.71 -8.52
N VAL A 355 -29.43 4.57 -8.25
CA VAL A 355 -29.97 4.37 -6.89
C VAL A 355 -29.69 2.95 -6.41
N ASN A 356 -29.74 1.96 -7.31
CA ASN A 356 -29.49 0.56 -6.99
C ASN A 356 -28.00 0.18 -7.02
N PHE A 357 -27.15 1.04 -7.60
CA PHE A 357 -25.70 0.88 -7.56
C PHE A 357 -25.17 1.31 -6.18
N ASP A 358 -25.44 0.46 -5.17
CA ASP A 358 -25.02 0.64 -3.76
C ASP A 358 -23.49 0.57 -3.65
N VAL A 359 -22.87 1.75 -3.52
CA VAL A 359 -21.44 1.93 -3.26
C VAL A 359 -21.27 2.42 -1.84
N ARG A 360 -20.57 1.65 -1.02
CA ARG A 360 -20.18 2.03 0.34
C ARG A 360 -18.82 2.68 0.30
N ILE A 361 -18.65 3.72 1.09
CA ILE A 361 -17.37 4.41 1.27
C ILE A 361 -16.96 4.34 2.75
N THR A 362 -15.71 4.03 3.01
CA THR A 362 -15.14 3.94 4.35
C THR A 362 -13.74 4.54 4.34
N SER A 363 -13.32 5.12 5.45
CA SER A 363 -11.99 5.66 5.67
C SER A 363 -11.45 5.23 7.02
N LEU A 364 -10.17 5.50 7.28
CA LEU A 364 -9.58 5.20 8.58
C LEU A 364 -10.32 5.91 9.73
N PHE A 365 -10.84 7.12 9.49
CA PHE A 365 -11.63 7.85 10.48
C PHE A 365 -12.84 7.04 10.96
N ASP A 366 -13.56 6.37 10.06
CA ASP A 366 -14.81 5.66 10.36
C ASP A 366 -14.62 4.42 11.24
N VAL A 367 -13.37 3.96 11.43
CA VAL A 367 -13.03 2.75 12.20
C VAL A 367 -12.20 3.04 13.45
N THR A 368 -11.65 4.25 13.60
CA THR A 368 -10.82 4.62 14.76
C THR A 368 -11.53 5.54 15.75
N GLN A 369 -12.69 6.10 15.39
CA GLN A 369 -13.47 6.92 16.32
C GLN A 369 -14.40 6.04 17.20
N PRO A 370 -14.71 6.47 18.44
CA PRO A 370 -15.57 5.75 19.38
C PRO A 370 -16.96 5.40 18.86
#